data_AF-A0A7C4W7V8-F1
#
_entry.id   AF-A0A7C4W7V8-F1
#
_cell.length_a   1.000
_cell.length_b   1.000
_cell.length_c   1.000
_cell.angle_alpha   90.00
_cell.angle_beta   90.00
_cell.angle_gamma   90.00
#
_symmetry.space_group_name_H-M   'P 1'
#
loop_
_entity.id
_entity.type
_entity.pdbx_description
1 polymer ?
#
loop_
_entity_poly.entity_id
_entity_poly.type
_entity_poly.pdbx_seq_one_letter_code
_entity_poly.pdbx_strand_id
1 'polypeptide(L)' 'KLCIIIGENELERDIVLVKNMETGEQLEFEKNFVVTGIKDLLTELA' A
#
# COMPACT_ATOMS: atom_id res chain seq x y z
N LYS A 1 -7.23 -11.36 5.09
CA LYS A 1 -6.15 -11.47 4.06
C LYS A 1 -6.08 -10.17 3.26
N LEU A 2 -4.91 -9.55 3.15
CA LEU A 2 -4.72 -8.30 2.38
C LEU A 2 -3.94 -8.57 1.08
N CYS A 3 -4.38 -7.96 -0.02
CA CYS A 3 -3.70 -7.98 -1.31
C CYS A 3 -3.31 -6.56 -1.68
N ILE A 4 -2.04 -6.35 -2.01
CA ILE A 4 -1.50 -5.08 -2.48
C ILE A 4 -1.44 -5.14 -4.00
N ILE A 5 -2.05 -4.16 -4.66
CA ILE A 5 -2.09 -4.05 -6.12
C ILE A 5 -1.33 -2.79 -6.51
N ILE A 6 -0.29 -2.97 -7.33
CA ILE A 6 0.54 -1.91 -7.89
C ILE A 6 0.72 -2.22 -9.37
N GLY A 7 -0.01 -1.54 -10.23
CA GLY A 7 0.15 -1.54 -11.68
C GLY A 7 0.73 -0.23 -12.19
N GLU A 8 0.85 -0.11 -13.51
CA GLU A 8 1.39 1.08 -14.18
C GLU A 8 0.56 2.34 -13.85
N ASN A 9 -0.78 2.22 -13.85
CA ASN A 9 -1.68 3.32 -13.50
C ASN A 9 -1.51 3.81 -12.06
N GLU A 10 -1.33 2.87 -11.11
CA GLU A 10 -1.14 3.21 -9.69
C GLU A 10 0.22 3.89 -9.49
N LEU A 11 1.25 3.48 -10.23
CA LEU A 11 2.58 4.10 -10.20
C LEU A 11 2.56 5.52 -10.78
N GLU A 12 1.87 5.75 -11.90
CA GLU A 12 1.73 7.09 -12.49
C GLU A 12 0.97 8.06 -11.59
N ARG A 13 -0.01 7.54 -10.84
CA ARG A 13 -0.83 8.32 -9.90
C ARG A 13 -0.22 8.40 -8.49
N ASP A 14 0.93 7.75 -8.27
CA ASP A 14 1.62 7.64 -6.99
C ASP A 14 0.72 7.12 -5.85
N ILE A 15 -0.14 6.15 -6.16
CA ILE A 15 -1.03 5.47 -5.22
C ILE A 15 -0.75 3.97 -5.12
N VAL A 16 -1.32 3.32 -4.12
CA VAL A 16 -1.29 1.87 -3.88
C VAL A 16 -2.70 1.45 -3.51
N LEU A 17 -3.17 0.35 -4.10
CA LEU A 17 -4.48 -0.20 -3.80
C LEU A 17 -4.32 -1.38 -2.84
N VAL A 18 -5.04 -1.34 -1.73
CA VAL A 18 -5.08 -2.42 -0.74
C VAL A 18 -6.48 -3.01 -0.75
N LYS A 19 -6.56 -4.29 -1.14
CA LYS A 19 -7.81 -5.04 -1.15
C LYS A 19 -7.86 -6.01 0.02
N ASN A 20 -8.91 -5.90 0.83
CA ASN A 20 -9.25 -6.91 1.80
C ASN A 20 -9.97 -8.06 1.09
N MET A 21 -9.34 -9.23 1.05
CA MET A 21 -9.86 -10.42 0.37
C MET A 21 -10.93 -11.16 1.18
N GLU A 22 -11.15 -10.78 2.45
CA GLU A 22 -12.22 -11.34 3.30
C GLU A 22 -13.50 -10.53 3.18
N THR A 23 -13.41 -9.19 3.14
CA THR A 23 -14.58 -8.30 3.01
C THR A 23 -14.87 -7.87 1.58
N GLY A 24 -13.87 -7.96 0.70
CA GLY A 24 -13.93 -7.45 -0.67
C GLY A 24 -13.64 -5.95 -0.79
N GLU A 25 -13.44 -5.25 0.33
CA GLU A 25 -13.19 -3.82 0.36
C GLU A 25 -11.85 -3.44 -0.28
N GLN A 26 -11.81 -2.27 -0.91
CA GLN A 26 -10.62 -1.73 -1.55
C GLN A 26 -10.39 -0.31 -1.07
N LEU A 27 -9.14 -0.05 -0.66
CA LEU A 27 -8.69 1.22 -0.13
C LEU A 27 -7.54 1.75 -1.00
N GLU A 28 -7.57 3.04 -1.30
CA GLU A 28 -6.48 3.72 -2.01
C GLU A 28 -5.61 4.46 -0.99
N PHE A 29 -4.30 4.26 -1.08
CA PHE A 29 -3.32 4.95 -0.25
C PHE A 29 -2.32 5.66 -1.14
N GLU A 30 -1.83 6.82 -0.72
CA GLU A 30 -0.68 7.44 -1.38
C GLU A 30 0.55 6.56 -1.16
N LYS A 31 1.32 6.33 -2.22
CA LYS A 31 2.53 5.51 -2.19
C LYS A 31 3.54 6.04 -1.18
N ASN A 32 3.68 7.36 -1.08
CA ASN A 32 4.59 8.00 -0.13
C ASN A 32 4.23 7.67 1.33
N PHE A 33 2.95 7.57 1.65
CA PHE A 33 2.49 7.18 2.99
C PHE A 33 2.87 5.73 3.30
N VAL A 34 2.66 4.80 2.34
CA VAL A 34 2.99 3.38 2.52
C VAL A 34 4.50 3.16 2.62
N VAL A 35 5.29 3.79 1.76
CA VAL A 35 6.76 3.65 1.75
C VAL A 35 7.38 4.22 3.03
N THR A 36 6.89 5.36 3.50
CA THR A 36 7.36 5.97 4.76
C THR A 36 7.01 5.10 5.94
N GLY A 37 5.76 4.61 6.05
CA GLY A 37 5.35 3.72 7.12
C GLY A 37 6.14 2.39 7.16
N ILE A 38 6.45 1.80 5.99
CA ILE A 38 7.30 0.61 5.92
C ILE A 38 8.74 0.93 6.33
N LYS A 39 9.27 2.08 5.91
CA LYS A 39 10.63 2.50 6.26
C LYS A 39 10.78 2.74 7.76
N ASP A 40 9.80 3.38 8.38
CA ASP A 40 9.79 3.63 9.82
C ASP A 40 9.70 2.31 10.59
N LEU A 41 8.80 1.40 10.16
CA LEU A 41 8.70 0.06 10.74
C LEU A 41 10.02 -0.72 10.65
N LEU A 42 10.70 -0.68 9.50
CA LEU A 42 12.00 -1.34 9.32
C LEU A 42 13.10 -0.72 10.17
N THR A 43 13.01 0.60 10.43
CA THR A 43 13.97 1.32 11.27
C THR A 43 13.76 1.00 12.75
N GLU A 44 12.51 0.80 13.20
CA GLU A 44 12.20 0.39 14.58
C GLU A 44 12.52 -1.08 14.86
N LEU A 45 12.59 -1.91 13.83
CA LEU A 45 12.93 -3.33 13.93
C LEU A 45 14.45 -3.62 13.80
N ALA A 46 15.26 -2.61 13.48
CA ALA A 46 16.72 -2.71 13.29
C ALA A 46 17.49 -2.27 14.54
#